data_AF-A0A379WMJ1-F1
#
_entry.id   AF-A0A379WMJ1-F1
#
_cell.length_a   1.000
_cell.length_b   1.000
_cell.length_c   1.000
_cell.angle_alpha   90.00
_cell.angle_beta   90.00
_cell.angle_gamma   90.00
#
_symmetry.space_group_name_H-M   'P 1'
#
loop_
_entity.id
_entity.type
_entity.pdbx_description
1 polymer ?
#
loop_
_entity_poly.entity_id
_entity_poly.type
_entity_poly.pdbx_seq_one_letter_code
_entity_poly.pdbx_strand_id
1 'polypeptide(L)'
;MLKRWLHMPVRNTDILRERQQTIGALQDTVSELQPVLRQVGDLERILARLALRTARPRDLARMRHAFQQLPELHAQLETVDSAPVQALRKKNGRFRRTARPPGTRHY
;
A
#
# COMPACT_ATOMS: atom_id res chain seq x y z
N MET A 1 -2.14 1.97 -12.96
CA MET A 1 -0.96 1.08 -13.14
C MET A 1 -1.18 0.00 -14.22
N LEU A 2 -2.11 -0.95 -14.08
CA LEU A 2 -2.24 -2.10 -15.01
C LEU A 2 -2.33 -1.72 -16.50
N LYS A 3 -3.21 -0.77 -16.86
CA LYS A 3 -3.35 -0.29 -18.25
C LYS A 3 -2.02 0.15 -18.87
N ARG A 4 -1.15 0.81 -18.09
CA ARG A 4 0.17 1.25 -18.56
C ARG A 4 1.09 0.05 -18.88
N TRP A 5 1.04 -1.02 -18.10
CA TRP A 5 1.84 -2.21 -18.35
C TRP A 5 1.42 -2.95 -19.61
N LEU A 6 0.12 -2.94 -19.94
CA LEU A 6 -0.40 -3.53 -21.17
C LEU A 6 0.08 -2.77 -22.42
N HIS A 7 0.19 -1.45 -22.34
CA HIS A 7 0.68 -0.61 -23.45
C HIS A 7 2.21 -0.54 -23.54
N MET A 8 2.94 -0.90 -22.48
CA MET A 8 4.41 -0.82 -22.43
C MET A 8 4.98 -2.07 -21.77
N PRO A 9 5.06 -3.20 -22.50
CA PRO A 9 5.65 -4.42 -21.98
C PRO A 9 7.14 -4.20 -21.67
N VAL A 10 7.58 -4.71 -20.52
CA VAL A 10 8.97 -4.63 -20.09
C VAL A 10 9.79 -5.74 -20.75
N ARG A 11 11.03 -5.43 -21.14
CA ARG A 11 11.97 -6.40 -21.73
C ARG A 11 12.91 -7.05 -20.71
N ASN A 12 12.95 -6.53 -19.49
CA ASN A 12 13.79 -7.07 -18.43
C ASN A 12 13.16 -8.38 -17.92
N THR A 13 13.87 -9.49 -18.12
CA THR A 13 13.45 -10.84 -17.75
C THR A 13 13.33 -11.04 -16.24
N ASP A 14 14.15 -10.35 -15.44
CA ASP A 14 14.10 -10.47 -13.99
C ASP A 14 12.81 -9.83 -13.45
N ILE A 15 12.42 -8.67 -13.97
CA ILE A 15 11.14 -8.02 -13.62
C ILE A 15 9.95 -8.93 -14.00
N LEU A 16 10.01 -9.60 -15.15
CA LEU A 16 8.97 -10.54 -15.56
C LEU A 16 8.90 -11.74 -14.63
N ARG A 17 10.05 -12.31 -14.25
CA ARG A 17 10.14 -13.44 -13.32
C ARG A 17 9.58 -13.08 -11.94
N GLU A 18 9.96 -11.92 -11.39
CA GLU A 18 9.42 -11.43 -10.10
C GLU A 18 7.90 -11.26 -10.15
N ARG A 19 7.36 -10.73 -11.25
CA ARG A 19 5.90 -10.60 -11.44
C ARG A 19 5.21 -11.96 -11.48
N GLN A 20 5.76 -12.92 -12.22
CA GLN A 20 5.18 -14.27 -12.30
C GLN A 20 5.20 -14.96 -10.94
N GLN A 21 6.31 -14.88 -10.20
CA GLN A 21 6.42 -15.40 -8.84
C GLN A 21 5.43 -14.74 -7.88
N THR A 22 5.27 -13.41 -7.98
CA THR A 22 4.31 -12.66 -7.17
C THR A 22 2.87 -13.08 -7.48
N ILE A 23 2.52 -13.24 -8.76
CA ILE A 23 1.20 -13.68 -9.18
C ILE A 23 0.93 -15.10 -8.67
N GLY A 24 1.86 -16.03 -8.86
CA GLY A 24 1.73 -17.40 -8.37
C GLY A 24 1.52 -17.47 -6.86
N ALA A 25 2.36 -16.78 -6.10
CA ALA A 25 2.32 -16.82 -4.63
C ALA A 25 1.07 -16.19 -4.01
N LEU A 26 0.40 -15.27 -4.72
CA LEU A 26 -0.77 -14.56 -4.20
C LEU A 26 -2.11 -15.18 -4.64
N GLN A 27 -2.12 -16.19 -5.53
CA GLN A 27 -3.35 -16.74 -6.11
C GLN A 27 -4.38 -17.16 -5.06
N ASP A 28 -3.93 -17.85 -4.01
CA ASP A 28 -4.82 -18.37 -2.97
C ASP A 28 -5.27 -17.29 -1.96
N THR A 29 -4.53 -16.20 -1.85
CA THR A 29 -4.81 -15.11 -0.89
C THR A 29 -5.62 -13.96 -1.52
N VAL A 30 -5.91 -13.99 -2.83
CA VAL A 30 -6.58 -12.86 -3.52
C VAL A 30 -7.94 -12.51 -2.90
N SER A 31 -8.73 -13.51 -2.54
CA SER A 31 -10.08 -13.33 -1.98
C SER A 31 -10.07 -12.57 -0.66
N GLU A 32 -9.07 -12.80 0.18
CA GLU A 32 -8.88 -12.17 1.48
C GLU A 32 -8.22 -10.79 1.37
N LEU A 33 -7.27 -10.66 0.44
CA LEU A 33 -6.48 -9.44 0.24
C LEU A 33 -7.27 -8.34 -0.47
N GLN A 34 -8.13 -8.70 -1.42
CA GLN A 34 -8.85 -7.75 -2.26
C GLN A 34 -9.77 -6.79 -1.47
N PRO A 35 -10.57 -7.24 -0.49
CA PRO A 35 -11.35 -6.36 0.37
C PRO A 35 -10.50 -5.32 1.10
N VAL A 36 -9.36 -5.73 1.68
CA VAL A 36 -8.45 -4.84 2.43
C VAL A 36 -7.81 -3.81 1.49
N LEU A 37 -7.32 -4.25 0.33
CA LEU A 37 -6.75 -3.35 -0.68
C LEU A 37 -7.76 -2.33 -1.21
N ARG A 38 -9.04 -2.69 -1.35
CA ARG A 38 -10.09 -1.72 -1.74
C ARG A 38 -10.25 -0.59 -0.74
N GLN A 39 -10.06 -0.87 0.55
CA GLN A 39 -10.16 0.14 1.62
C GLN A 39 -8.99 1.14 1.66
N VAL A 40 -7.87 0.81 1.02
CA VAL A 40 -6.72 1.73 0.83
C VAL A 40 -7.08 2.85 -0.14
N GLY A 41 -7.83 2.53 -1.20
CA GLY A 41 -8.27 3.48 -2.21
C GLY A 41 -7.11 4.12 -3.00
N ASP A 42 -7.35 5.31 -3.55
CA ASP A 42 -6.40 6.02 -4.42
C ASP A 42 -5.50 6.97 -3.62
N LEU A 43 -4.49 6.39 -2.96
CA LEU A 43 -3.48 7.15 -2.21
C LEU A 43 -2.58 8.00 -3.11
N GLU A 44 -2.27 7.53 -4.34
CA GLU A 44 -1.39 8.23 -5.27
C GLU A 44 -1.94 9.63 -5.60
N ARG A 45 -3.24 9.73 -5.90
CA ARG A 45 -3.87 11.03 -6.17
C ARG A 45 -4.01 11.91 -4.93
N ILE A 46 -4.17 11.32 -3.75
CA ILE A 46 -4.21 12.09 -2.49
C ILE A 46 -2.83 12.70 -2.22
N LEU A 47 -1.75 11.93 -2.37
CA LEU A 47 -0.38 12.40 -2.20
C LEU A 47 -0.02 13.48 -3.22
N ALA A 48 -0.47 13.35 -4.48
CA ALA A 48 -0.30 14.40 -5.49
C ALA A 48 -0.97 15.72 -5.06
N ARG A 49 -2.22 15.68 -4.57
CA ARG A 49 -2.91 16.87 -4.06
C ARG A 49 -2.24 17.43 -2.80
N LEU A 50 -1.70 16.58 -1.94
CA LEU A 50 -0.95 16.99 -0.76
C LEU A 50 0.33 17.74 -1.15
N ALA A 51 1.10 17.22 -2.10
CA ALA A 51 2.30 17.86 -2.63
C ALA A 51 1.99 19.24 -3.24
N LEU A 52 0.85 19.36 -3.92
CA LEU A 52 0.33 20.62 -4.47
C LEU A 52 -0.36 21.52 -3.44
N ARG A 53 -0.42 21.13 -2.15
CA ARG A 53 -1.13 21.85 -1.07
C ARG A 53 -2.62 22.12 -1.35
N THR A 54 -3.26 21.29 -2.17
CA THR A 54 -4.69 21.37 -2.52
C THR A 54 -5.53 20.24 -1.92
N ALA A 55 -4.94 19.43 -1.04
CA ALA A 55 -5.62 18.33 -0.38
C ALA A 55 -6.75 18.84 0.53
N ARG A 56 -7.95 18.24 0.38
CA ARG A 56 -9.11 18.57 1.20
C ARG A 56 -9.07 17.79 2.53
N PRO A 57 -9.77 18.23 3.60
CA PRO A 57 -9.85 17.48 4.86
C PRO A 57 -10.29 16.01 4.68
N ARG A 58 -11.22 15.76 3.74
CA ARG A 58 -11.68 14.41 3.39
C ARG A 58 -10.58 13.55 2.74
N ASP A 59 -9.63 14.14 2.03
CA ASP A 59 -8.48 13.41 1.49
C ASP A 59 -7.56 12.94 2.61
N LEU A 60 -7.31 13.77 3.62
CA LEU A 60 -6.53 13.39 4.80
C LEU A 60 -7.24 12.30 5.62
N ALA A 61 -8.57 12.39 5.76
CA ALA A 61 -9.36 11.35 6.42
C ALA A 61 -9.28 10.01 5.67
N ARG A 62 -9.31 10.02 4.33
CA ARG A 62 -9.12 8.82 3.49
C ARG A 62 -7.70 8.27 3.60
N MET A 63 -6.68 9.13 3.60
CA MET A 63 -5.30 8.72 3.81
C MET A 63 -5.11 8.04 5.18
N ARG A 64 -5.70 8.60 6.24
CA ARG A 64 -5.73 7.98 7.56
C ARG A 64 -6.40 6.60 7.53
N HIS A 65 -7.55 6.50 6.87
CA HIS A 65 -8.28 5.22 6.74
C HIS A 65 -7.43 4.17 6.01
N ALA A 66 -6.75 4.58 4.94
CA ALA A 66 -5.86 3.70 4.18
C ALA A 66 -4.69 3.19 5.04
N PHE A 67 -4.08 4.07 5.84
CA PHE A 67 -3.00 3.67 6.76
C PHE A 67 -3.46 2.72 7.87
N GLN A 68 -4.73 2.77 8.28
CA GLN A 68 -5.30 1.82 9.24
C GLN A 68 -5.41 0.39 8.67
N GLN A 69 -5.39 0.23 7.34
CA GLN A 69 -5.44 -1.09 6.69
C GLN A 69 -4.06 -1.75 6.57
N LEU A 70 -2.98 -0.98 6.70
CA LEU A 70 -1.61 -1.50 6.52
C LEU A 70 -1.23 -2.61 7.50
N PRO A 71 -1.61 -2.58 8.80
CA PRO A 71 -1.32 -3.68 9.71
C PRO A 71 -1.96 -5.00 9.27
N GLU A 72 -3.24 -4.97 8.88
CA GLU A 72 -3.96 -6.15 8.37
C GLU A 72 -3.32 -6.66 7.07
N LEU A 73 -3.06 -5.75 6.13
CA LEU A 73 -2.39 -6.08 4.88
C LEU A 73 -1.01 -6.72 5.13
N HIS A 74 -0.28 -6.23 6.13
CA HIS A 74 1.04 -6.76 6.50
C HIS A 74 0.96 -8.12 7.18
N ALA A 75 -0.13 -8.43 7.89
CA ALA A 75 -0.36 -9.74 8.50
C ALA A 75 -0.71 -10.78 7.43
N GLN A 76 -1.63 -10.46 6.51
CA GLN A 76 -2.00 -11.36 5.42
C GLN A 76 -0.83 -11.67 4.47
N LEU A 77 0.04 -10.69 4.23
CA LEU A 77 1.24 -10.89 3.40
C LEU A 77 2.42 -11.54 4.13
N GLU A 78 2.33 -11.77 5.45
CA GLU A 78 3.42 -12.39 6.22
C GLU A 78 3.59 -13.87 5.90
N THR A 79 2.48 -14.57 5.67
CA THR A 79 2.44 -16.01 5.41
C THR A 79 2.77 -16.38 3.97
N VAL A 80 2.88 -15.39 3.08
CA VAL A 80 3.18 -15.61 1.66
C VAL A 80 4.68 -15.82 1.47
N ASP A 81 5.08 -17.05 1.16
CA ASP A 81 6.47 -17.42 0.89
C ASP A 81 6.91 -16.99 -0.51
N SER A 82 7.23 -15.71 -0.65
CA SER A 82 7.73 -15.13 -1.90
C SER A 82 8.57 -13.90 -1.64
N ALA A 83 9.84 -13.94 -2.02
CA ALA A 83 10.77 -12.82 -1.81
C ALA A 83 10.29 -11.50 -2.46
N PRO A 84 9.76 -11.48 -3.71
CA PRO A 84 9.14 -10.29 -4.28
C PRO A 84 7.97 -9.73 -3.46
N VAL A 85 7.11 -10.60 -2.90
CA VAL A 85 5.99 -10.18 -2.05
C VAL A 85 6.48 -9.56 -0.75
N GLN A 86 7.47 -10.18 -0.10
CA GLN A 86 8.06 -9.64 1.13
C GLN A 86 8.78 -8.30 0.87
N ALA A 87 9.39 -8.12 -0.29
CA ALA A 87 9.96 -6.84 -0.70
C ALA A 87 8.88 -5.74 -0.85
N LEU A 88 7.73 -6.06 -1.48
CA LEU A 88 6.59 -5.16 -1.58
C LEU A 88 5.99 -4.81 -0.20
N ARG A 89 5.84 -5.79 0.69
CA ARG A 89 5.41 -5.61 2.08
C ARG A 89 6.32 -4.63 2.83
N LYS A 90 7.64 -4.79 2.71
CA LYS A 90 8.61 -3.86 3.32
C LYS A 90 8.51 -2.44 2.74
N LYS A 91 8.32 -2.31 1.42
CA LYS A 91 8.21 -1.01 0.74
C LYS A 91 6.97 -0.21 1.13
N ASN A 92 5.86 -0.87 1.48
CA ASN A 92 4.63 -0.21 1.91
C ASN A 92 4.73 0.48 3.29
N GLY A 93 5.82 0.26 4.04
CA GLY A 93 6.15 0.97 5.28
C GLY A 93 5.20 0.66 6.45
N ARG A 94 5.48 1.24 7.63
CA ARG A 94 4.60 1.17 8.81
C ARG A 94 4.33 2.58 9.30
N PHE A 95 3.19 3.16 8.93
CA PHE A 95 2.79 4.50 9.39
C PHE A 95 2.05 4.38 10.73
N ARG A 96 2.80 4.33 11.85
CA ARG A 96 2.19 4.36 13.18
C ARG A 96 1.56 5.74 13.43
N ARG A 97 0.37 5.73 14.04
CA ARG A 97 -0.24 6.92 14.62
C ARG A 97 0.73 7.46 15.67
N THR A 98 1.50 8.50 15.34
CA THR A 98 2.22 9.27 16.34
C THR A 98 1.16 9.90 17.23
N ALA A 99 0.88 9.28 18.37
CA ALA A 99 0.14 9.92 19.43
C ALA A 99 0.98 11.13 19.85
N ARG A 100 0.50 12.34 19.53
CA ARG A 100 0.98 13.54 20.21
C ARG A 100 0.79 13.29 21.71
N PRO A 101 1.84 13.38 22.55
CA PRO A 101 1.68 13.19 23.98
C PRO A 101 0.66 14.20 24.53
N PRO A 102 -0.22 13.80 25.45
CA PRO A 102 -1.19 14.72 26.04
C PRO A 102 -0.45 15.73 26.90
N GLY A 103 -0.60 17.02 26.56
CA GLY A 103 -0.43 18.16 27.46
C GLY A 103 0.91 18.33 28.18
N THR A 104 1.78 19.18 27.64
CA THR A 104 2.47 20.17 28.47
C THR A 104 1.61 21.44 28.45
N ARG A 105 0.64 21.52 29.38
CA ARG A 105 0.22 22.84 29.89
C ARG A 105 1.41 23.34 30.70
N HIS A 106 2.18 24.25 30.12
CA HIS A 106 3.01 25.12 30.94
C HIS A 106 2.09 26.22 31.49
N TYR A 107 2.19 26.38 32.81
CA TYR A 107 1.54 27.41 33.62
C TYR A 107 1.82 28.81 33.06
#